data_AF-A0A7C0YLU9-F1
#
_entry.id   AF-A0A7C0YLU9-F1
#
_cell.length_a   1.000
_cell.length_b   1.000
_cell.length_c   1.000
_cell.angle_alpha   90.00
_cell.angle_beta   90.00
_cell.angle_gamma   90.00
#
_symmetry.space_group_name_H-M   'P 1'
#
loop_
_entity.id
_entity.type
_entity.pdbx_description
1 polymer ?
#
loop_
_entity_poly.entity_id
_entity_poly.type
_entity_poly.pdbx_seq_one_letter_code
_entity_poly.pdbx_strand_id
1 'polypeptide(L)'
;MKTVSLILCLLIFIATLPIALAETPEILIEVNPNLELFAIVYILAFNGSDPFIIAPQSYISDVLAYFDSYRDHPAVYLMRETIPKDLPHYIRDYSINGFAAKLTSTPYLGNMSENDPILSEFYRALVSFAKESNFMEFYEAHRGEYEKVLEPAKRALTSELFQEFEEFFGYQYKTFHIALSYSLRIHPGSRVIGEVVYYFGYVAFMPGQYAEIFYLSLATHEYSHTFINPLVSKYLAEFSELEYYLQEVRGEIAYATYDKHFDTNYVYLSENLVEALTNYLLLSFKHELVHDLPKYFVLRDHTIGYYLVGDLMGEFKIFESSKKTSETFEDYIPRLIEHMKEWATPENVSDYFEKRVPPSGFRLFDRGYLEGKIIIVYGTKNPDPSGVEYDKESAFMLKELMEGDDIWRLYNGKPKITVKAENELNEEDLKQNLVLIGGPTANGIVQNLTTLPLKFVFNGSWILEKNVTNFETFTSFAIEKEVYTELKERNKIIHGYPLGVVEVIRNPWNEENLLAIIAGVDRYSTRRLAKDFTAYPCSYGIESGNYMEVGFYVPSG
;
A
#
# COMPACT_ATOMS: atom_id res chain seq x y z
N MET A 1 -14.58 26.58 -63.47
CA MET A 1 -14.51 26.90 -62.02
C MET A 1 -15.78 26.48 -61.24
N LYS A 2 -16.55 25.47 -61.68
CA LYS A 2 -17.76 25.02 -60.94
C LYS A 2 -17.56 23.69 -60.19
N THR A 3 -16.55 22.90 -60.56
CA THR A 3 -16.20 21.63 -59.91
C THR A 3 -15.32 21.79 -58.66
N VAL A 4 -14.51 22.85 -58.57
CA VAL A 4 -13.64 23.10 -57.41
C VAL A 4 -14.42 23.61 -56.19
N SER A 5 -15.53 24.33 -56.42
CA SER A 5 -16.38 24.85 -55.32
C SER A 5 -17.18 23.75 -54.60
N LEU A 6 -17.51 22.65 -55.29
CA LEU A 6 -18.27 21.55 -54.70
C LEU A 6 -17.40 20.68 -53.78
N ILE A 7 -16.12 20.51 -54.11
CA ILE A 7 -15.14 19.76 -53.30
C ILE A 7 -14.81 20.53 -52.02
N LEU A 8 -14.71 21.87 -52.09
CA LEU A 8 -14.44 22.70 -50.91
C LEU A 8 -15.63 22.73 -49.93
N CYS A 9 -16.88 22.72 -50.43
CA CYS A 9 -18.06 22.60 -49.56
C CYS A 9 -18.23 21.20 -48.95
N LEU A 10 -17.77 20.13 -49.62
CA LEU A 10 -17.80 18.77 -49.06
C LEU A 10 -16.73 18.58 -47.97
N LEU A 11 -15.55 19.20 -48.13
CA LEU A 11 -14.48 19.18 -47.12
C LEU A 11 -14.83 19.97 -45.85
N ILE A 12 -15.62 21.04 -45.97
CA ILE A 12 -16.08 21.82 -44.81
C ILE A 12 -17.20 21.09 -44.04
N PHE A 13 -17.98 20.22 -44.70
CA PHE A 13 -19.02 19.42 -44.02
C PHE A 13 -18.48 18.14 -43.35
N ILE A 14 -17.32 17.63 -43.76
CA ILE A 14 -16.65 16.51 -43.06
C ILE A 14 -15.93 17.00 -41.79
N ALA A 15 -15.56 18.29 -41.72
CA ALA A 15 -14.94 18.90 -40.54
C ALA A 15 -15.94 19.31 -39.43
N THR A 16 -17.23 19.09 -39.62
CA THR A 16 -18.29 19.36 -38.62
C THR A 16 -19.15 18.13 -38.34
N LEU A 17 -18.59 16.93 -38.49
CA LEU A 17 -19.12 15.82 -37.71
C LEU A 17 -19.00 16.26 -36.24
N PRO A 18 -20.08 16.21 -35.44
CA PRO A 18 -19.91 16.36 -34.01
C PRO A 18 -18.87 15.32 -33.62
N ILE A 19 -17.76 15.76 -33.04
CA ILE A 19 -17.00 14.91 -32.13
C ILE A 19 -18.10 14.35 -31.23
N ALA A 20 -18.37 13.05 -31.34
CA ALA A 20 -19.36 12.41 -30.49
C ALA A 20 -19.01 12.89 -29.08
N LEU A 21 -19.91 13.63 -28.43
CA LEU A 21 -19.68 13.99 -27.03
C LEU A 21 -19.43 12.65 -26.34
N ALA A 22 -18.25 12.50 -25.76
CA ALA A 22 -17.90 11.32 -24.99
C ALA A 22 -19.08 11.06 -24.03
N GLU A 23 -19.70 9.89 -24.13
CA GLU A 23 -20.80 9.54 -23.24
C GLU A 23 -20.23 9.58 -21.83
N THR A 24 -20.88 10.32 -20.93
CA THR A 24 -20.44 10.34 -19.52
C THR A 24 -20.65 8.95 -18.95
N PRO A 25 -19.63 8.30 -18.39
CA PRO A 25 -19.77 6.94 -17.90
C PRO A 25 -20.70 6.91 -16.70
N GLU A 26 -21.48 5.84 -16.58
CA GLU A 26 -22.28 5.57 -15.39
C GLU A 26 -21.37 5.15 -14.24
N ILE A 27 -21.54 5.76 -13.08
CA ILE A 27 -20.79 5.42 -11.87
C ILE A 27 -21.77 4.88 -10.84
N LEU A 28 -21.64 3.59 -10.54
CA LEU A 28 -22.45 2.90 -9.53
C LEU A 28 -21.58 2.63 -8.30
N ILE A 29 -21.97 3.17 -7.15
CA ILE A 29 -21.27 2.95 -5.88
C ILE A 29 -22.27 2.34 -4.90
N GLU A 30 -21.98 1.14 -4.41
CA GLU A 30 -22.85 0.43 -3.46
C GLU A 30 -22.06 -0.39 -2.46
N VAL A 31 -22.70 -0.69 -1.32
CA VAL A 31 -22.40 -1.92 -0.60
C VAL A 31 -23.02 -3.03 -1.44
N ASN A 32 -22.24 -3.99 -1.90
CA ASN A 32 -22.78 -5.00 -2.80
C ASN A 32 -23.50 -6.11 -2.02
N PRO A 33 -24.76 -6.45 -2.34
CA PRO A 33 -25.53 -7.41 -1.55
C PRO A 33 -24.95 -8.83 -1.59
N ASN A 34 -24.25 -9.23 -2.66
CA ASN A 34 -23.58 -10.53 -2.70
C ASN A 34 -22.33 -10.57 -1.82
N LEU A 35 -21.55 -9.48 -1.80
CA LEU A 35 -20.41 -9.35 -0.89
C LEU A 35 -20.86 -9.33 0.56
N GLU A 36 -21.94 -8.62 0.87
CA GLU A 36 -22.45 -8.54 2.24
C GLU A 36 -23.10 -9.85 2.70
N LEU A 37 -23.79 -10.58 1.81
CA LEU A 37 -24.26 -11.94 2.09
C LEU A 37 -23.10 -12.88 2.47
N PHE A 38 -22.02 -12.86 1.68
CA PHE A 38 -20.81 -13.63 1.96
C PHE A 38 -20.19 -13.22 3.30
N ALA A 39 -20.13 -11.92 3.59
CA ALA A 39 -19.60 -11.36 4.83
C ALA A 39 -20.40 -11.75 6.07
N ILE A 40 -21.73 -11.76 5.99
CA ILE A 40 -22.61 -12.19 7.08
C ILE A 40 -22.41 -13.68 7.40
N VAL A 41 -22.35 -14.53 6.37
CA VAL A 41 -22.08 -15.96 6.57
C VAL A 41 -20.68 -16.16 7.19
N TYR A 42 -19.71 -15.32 6.84
CA TYR A 42 -18.38 -15.31 7.45
C TYR A 42 -18.41 -14.90 8.93
N ILE A 43 -19.16 -13.85 9.28
CA ILE A 43 -19.36 -13.41 10.66
C ILE A 43 -19.96 -14.55 11.50
N LEU A 44 -20.96 -15.27 10.98
CA LEU A 44 -21.54 -16.43 11.67
C LEU A 44 -20.55 -17.59 11.79
N ALA A 45 -19.75 -17.84 10.73
CA ALA A 45 -18.75 -18.89 10.73
C ALA A 45 -17.70 -18.69 11.83
N PHE A 46 -17.28 -17.46 12.09
CA PHE A 46 -16.25 -17.14 13.08
C PHE A 46 -16.77 -16.39 14.30
N ASN A 47 -18.09 -16.42 14.53
CA ASN A 47 -18.77 -15.81 15.67
C ASN A 47 -18.36 -14.35 15.93
N GLY A 48 -18.28 -13.56 14.86
CA GLY A 48 -17.88 -12.15 14.90
C GLY A 48 -16.43 -11.88 15.31
N SER A 49 -15.57 -12.90 15.39
CA SER A 49 -14.20 -12.78 15.90
C SER A 49 -13.17 -13.38 14.95
N ASP A 50 -12.76 -12.56 13.97
CA ASP A 50 -11.69 -12.85 13.04
C ASP A 50 -11.09 -11.55 12.45
N PRO A 51 -9.77 -11.46 12.16
CA PRO A 51 -9.13 -10.24 11.67
C PRO A 51 -9.68 -9.67 10.35
N PHE A 52 -10.35 -10.50 9.53
CA PHE A 52 -10.99 -10.01 8.31
C PHE A 52 -12.32 -9.28 8.57
N ILE A 53 -12.91 -9.39 9.76
CA ILE A 53 -14.17 -8.73 10.10
C ILE A 53 -13.88 -7.30 10.54
N ILE A 54 -14.45 -6.32 9.82
CA ILE A 54 -14.21 -4.88 10.03
C ILE A 54 -15.47 -4.09 10.37
N ALA A 55 -16.65 -4.72 10.29
CA ALA A 55 -17.91 -4.06 10.64
C ALA A 55 -17.86 -3.46 12.06
N PRO A 56 -18.57 -2.35 12.32
CA PRO A 56 -18.76 -1.84 13.66
C PRO A 56 -19.36 -2.90 14.58
N GLN A 57 -18.93 -2.91 15.85
CA GLN A 57 -19.38 -3.91 16.82
C GLN A 57 -20.91 -3.96 17.00
N SER A 58 -21.59 -2.82 16.86
CA SER A 58 -23.05 -2.75 16.87
C SER A 58 -23.65 -3.57 15.73
N TYR A 59 -23.15 -3.38 14.51
CA TYR A 59 -23.61 -4.10 13.33
C TYR A 59 -23.32 -5.60 13.44
N ILE A 60 -22.13 -5.99 13.94
CA ILE A 60 -21.81 -7.40 14.20
C ILE A 60 -22.83 -8.02 15.17
N SER A 61 -23.22 -7.26 16.20
CA SER A 61 -24.21 -7.73 17.18
C SER A 61 -25.59 -7.92 16.54
N ASP A 62 -25.99 -7.02 15.64
CA ASP A 62 -27.25 -7.11 14.90
C ASP A 62 -27.25 -8.32 13.95
N VAL A 63 -26.13 -8.58 13.25
CA VAL A 63 -25.94 -9.78 12.43
C VAL A 63 -26.10 -11.06 13.26
N LEU A 64 -25.36 -11.17 14.37
CA LEU A 64 -25.40 -12.37 15.22
C LEU A 64 -26.79 -12.58 15.83
N ALA A 65 -27.51 -11.51 16.15
CA ALA A 65 -28.87 -11.60 16.70
C ALA A 65 -29.91 -11.97 15.63
N TYR A 66 -29.89 -11.32 14.46
CA TYR A 66 -30.87 -11.55 13.40
C TYR A 66 -30.73 -12.96 12.80
N PHE A 67 -29.48 -13.44 12.63
CA PHE A 67 -29.20 -14.71 11.97
C PHE A 67 -28.91 -15.88 12.92
N ASP A 68 -29.14 -15.76 14.25
CA ASP A 68 -28.83 -16.84 15.22
C ASP A 68 -29.49 -18.18 14.89
N SER A 69 -30.73 -18.16 14.37
CA SER A 69 -31.44 -19.37 13.96
C SER A 69 -30.77 -20.12 12.79
N TYR A 70 -29.84 -19.48 12.10
CA TYR A 70 -29.12 -20.02 10.93
C TYR A 70 -27.64 -20.32 11.22
N ARG A 71 -27.17 -20.27 12.48
CA ARG A 71 -25.78 -20.58 12.84
C ARG A 71 -25.33 -21.99 12.44
N ASP A 72 -26.29 -22.91 12.31
CA ASP A 72 -26.12 -24.31 11.90
C ASP A 72 -26.52 -24.52 10.42
N HIS A 73 -26.63 -23.46 9.62
CA HIS A 73 -26.95 -23.57 8.20
C HIS A 73 -25.76 -24.14 7.40
N PRO A 74 -25.97 -24.97 6.36
CA PRO A 74 -24.88 -25.53 5.53
C PRO A 74 -23.86 -24.51 5.01
N ALA A 75 -24.30 -23.30 4.68
CA ALA A 75 -23.42 -22.20 4.24
C ALA A 75 -22.36 -21.83 5.29
N VAL A 76 -22.74 -21.84 6.59
CA VAL A 76 -21.84 -21.51 7.70
C VAL A 76 -20.79 -22.61 7.88
N TYR A 77 -21.18 -23.88 7.72
CA TYR A 77 -20.25 -25.00 7.75
C TYR A 77 -19.26 -24.96 6.57
N LEU A 78 -19.77 -24.82 5.35
CA LEU A 78 -18.93 -24.76 4.15
C LEU A 78 -17.98 -23.56 4.16
N MET A 79 -18.37 -22.43 4.76
CA MET A 79 -17.48 -21.29 4.95
C MET A 79 -16.24 -21.66 5.78
N ARG A 80 -16.42 -22.39 6.89
CA ARG A 80 -15.32 -22.85 7.75
C ARG A 80 -14.42 -23.86 7.04
N GLU A 81 -14.99 -24.73 6.20
CA GLU A 81 -14.22 -25.70 5.41
C GLU A 81 -13.46 -25.04 4.26
N THR A 82 -14.05 -24.03 3.64
CA THR A 82 -13.46 -23.33 2.49
C THR A 82 -12.36 -22.35 2.91
N ILE A 83 -12.53 -21.69 4.05
CA ILE A 83 -11.55 -20.73 4.59
C ILE A 83 -11.22 -21.09 6.05
N PRO A 84 -10.52 -22.22 6.31
CA PRO A 84 -10.16 -22.63 7.66
C PRO A 84 -9.33 -21.56 8.40
N LYS A 85 -9.57 -21.46 9.72
CA LYS A 85 -8.93 -20.43 10.57
C LYS A 85 -7.42 -20.67 10.77
N ASP A 86 -6.97 -21.91 10.59
CA ASP A 86 -5.58 -22.34 10.74
C ASP A 86 -4.73 -22.12 9.48
N LEU A 87 -5.34 -21.75 8.35
CA LEU A 87 -4.58 -21.33 7.18
C LEU A 87 -3.80 -20.02 7.44
N PRO A 88 -2.61 -19.87 6.84
CA PRO A 88 -1.89 -18.59 6.87
C PRO A 88 -2.77 -17.44 6.39
N HIS A 89 -2.60 -16.26 7.01
CA HIS A 89 -3.43 -15.09 6.72
C HIS A 89 -3.44 -14.74 5.22
N TYR A 90 -2.28 -14.73 4.56
CA TYR A 90 -2.17 -14.43 3.13
C TYR A 90 -2.95 -15.42 2.24
N ILE A 91 -2.99 -16.70 2.58
CA ILE A 91 -3.80 -17.71 1.86
C ILE A 91 -5.30 -17.44 2.04
N ARG A 92 -5.72 -17.07 3.25
CA ARG A 92 -7.11 -16.73 3.56
C ARG A 92 -7.54 -15.46 2.81
N ASP A 93 -6.69 -14.44 2.79
CA ASP A 93 -6.90 -13.19 2.04
C ASP A 93 -7.11 -13.45 0.54
N TYR A 94 -6.23 -14.25 -0.07
CA TYR A 94 -6.38 -14.64 -1.48
C TYR A 94 -7.67 -15.41 -1.75
N SER A 95 -8.08 -16.29 -0.82
CA SER A 95 -9.34 -17.02 -0.94
C SER A 95 -10.55 -16.09 -0.90
N ILE A 96 -10.58 -15.16 0.07
CA ILE A 96 -11.65 -14.14 0.20
C ILE A 96 -11.71 -13.26 -1.05
N ASN A 97 -10.57 -12.77 -1.53
CA ASN A 97 -10.48 -11.96 -2.74
C ASN A 97 -10.99 -12.71 -3.98
N GLY A 98 -10.66 -14.00 -4.13
CA GLY A 98 -11.18 -14.85 -5.21
C GLY A 98 -12.71 -15.00 -5.19
N PHE A 99 -13.32 -15.17 -4.01
CA PHE A 99 -14.78 -15.19 -3.88
C PHE A 99 -15.39 -13.83 -4.22
N ALA A 100 -14.81 -12.75 -3.71
CA ALA A 100 -15.28 -11.38 -3.95
C ALA A 100 -15.30 -11.04 -5.44
N ALA A 101 -14.20 -11.32 -6.16
CA ALA A 101 -14.08 -11.06 -7.59
C ALA A 101 -15.21 -11.70 -8.42
N LYS A 102 -15.66 -12.90 -8.02
CA LYS A 102 -16.76 -13.61 -8.67
C LYS A 102 -18.13 -13.08 -8.22
N LEU A 103 -18.32 -12.83 -6.92
CA LEU A 103 -19.58 -12.37 -6.35
C LEU A 103 -20.00 -10.98 -6.86
N THR A 104 -19.04 -10.05 -6.96
CA THR A 104 -19.28 -8.66 -7.37
C THR A 104 -19.99 -8.54 -8.72
N SER A 105 -19.65 -9.41 -9.66
CA SER A 105 -20.19 -9.38 -11.03
C SER A 105 -21.30 -10.40 -11.28
N THR A 106 -21.69 -11.16 -10.25
CA THR A 106 -22.81 -12.10 -10.32
C THR A 106 -24.11 -11.35 -10.02
N PRO A 107 -25.23 -11.61 -10.72
CA PRO A 107 -26.54 -11.14 -10.29
C PRO A 107 -26.82 -11.49 -8.83
N TYR A 108 -27.72 -10.78 -8.15
CA TYR A 108 -28.00 -11.06 -6.75
C TYR A 108 -28.36 -12.55 -6.52
N LEU A 109 -27.56 -13.24 -5.70
CA LEU A 109 -27.61 -14.69 -5.52
C LEU A 109 -28.98 -15.17 -5.04
N GLY A 110 -29.66 -14.41 -4.18
CA GLY A 110 -30.99 -14.79 -3.68
C GLY A 110 -32.06 -14.94 -4.77
N ASN A 111 -31.84 -14.37 -5.96
CA ASN A 111 -32.73 -14.53 -7.12
C ASN A 111 -32.39 -15.76 -7.99
N MET A 112 -31.26 -16.42 -7.75
CA MET A 112 -30.82 -17.57 -8.53
C MET A 112 -31.50 -18.87 -8.08
N SER A 113 -31.53 -19.85 -8.99
CA SER A 113 -32.00 -21.20 -8.68
C SER A 113 -30.91 -21.97 -7.94
N GLU A 114 -31.26 -22.62 -6.83
CA GLU A 114 -30.34 -23.55 -6.14
C GLU A 114 -29.95 -24.76 -7.00
N ASN A 115 -30.73 -25.03 -8.05
CA ASN A 115 -30.48 -26.10 -9.01
C ASN A 115 -29.62 -25.66 -10.20
N ASP A 116 -29.20 -24.39 -10.26
CA ASP A 116 -28.38 -23.88 -11.37
C ASP A 116 -27.07 -24.67 -11.49
N PRO A 117 -26.84 -25.42 -12.59
CA PRO A 117 -25.69 -26.30 -12.76
C PRO A 117 -24.34 -25.56 -12.74
N ILE A 118 -24.32 -24.24 -12.91
CA ILE A 118 -23.11 -23.42 -12.95
C ILE A 118 -22.64 -23.05 -11.52
N LEU A 119 -23.53 -23.13 -10.53
CA LEU A 119 -23.19 -22.84 -9.14
C LEU A 119 -22.49 -24.04 -8.48
N SER A 120 -21.34 -23.76 -7.84
CA SER A 120 -20.70 -24.74 -6.94
C SER A 120 -21.55 -24.96 -5.69
N GLU A 121 -21.28 -26.03 -4.96
CA GLU A 121 -21.97 -26.35 -3.70
C GLU A 121 -21.99 -25.17 -2.73
N PHE A 122 -20.85 -24.50 -2.56
CA PHE A 122 -20.75 -23.33 -1.68
C PHE A 122 -21.66 -22.17 -2.13
N TYR A 123 -21.67 -21.84 -3.42
CA TYR A 123 -22.57 -20.80 -3.94
C TYR A 123 -24.04 -21.18 -3.79
N ARG A 124 -24.40 -22.46 -4.00
CA ARG A 124 -25.79 -22.93 -3.76
C ARG A 124 -26.18 -22.78 -2.30
N ALA A 125 -25.27 -23.07 -1.38
CA ALA A 125 -25.51 -22.87 0.04
C ALA A 125 -25.72 -21.38 0.39
N LEU A 126 -24.97 -20.45 -0.24
CA LEU A 126 -25.22 -19.02 -0.10
C LEU A 126 -26.60 -18.60 -0.65
N VAL A 127 -27.03 -19.17 -1.79
CA VAL A 127 -28.37 -18.93 -2.35
C VAL A 127 -29.47 -19.39 -1.38
N SER A 128 -29.36 -20.61 -0.85
CA SER A 128 -30.34 -21.16 0.11
C SER A 128 -30.34 -20.35 1.40
N PHE A 129 -29.17 -19.98 1.94
CA PHE A 129 -29.07 -19.10 3.11
C PHE A 129 -29.82 -17.80 2.87
N ALA A 130 -29.55 -17.10 1.76
CA ALA A 130 -30.16 -15.80 1.47
C ALA A 130 -31.69 -15.84 1.42
N LYS A 131 -32.26 -16.93 0.91
CA LYS A 131 -33.71 -17.12 0.81
C LYS A 131 -34.33 -17.52 2.15
N GLU A 132 -33.74 -18.50 2.83
CA GLU A 132 -34.26 -19.03 4.09
C GLU A 132 -34.16 -17.98 5.20
N SER A 133 -33.08 -17.20 5.21
CA SER A 133 -32.82 -16.19 6.22
C SER A 133 -33.47 -14.83 5.98
N ASN A 134 -34.21 -14.68 4.87
CA ASN A 134 -34.71 -13.39 4.39
C ASN A 134 -33.63 -12.28 4.37
N PHE A 135 -32.44 -12.60 3.85
CA PHE A 135 -31.27 -11.70 3.89
C PHE A 135 -31.57 -10.29 3.41
N MET A 136 -32.38 -10.13 2.35
CA MET A 136 -32.68 -8.80 1.81
C MET A 136 -33.46 -7.93 2.80
N GLU A 137 -34.30 -8.49 3.67
CA GLU A 137 -34.97 -7.69 4.70
C GLU A 137 -33.95 -7.07 5.66
N PHE A 138 -32.97 -7.85 6.11
CA PHE A 138 -31.87 -7.36 6.93
C PHE A 138 -31.03 -6.31 6.19
N TYR A 139 -30.68 -6.59 4.93
CA TYR A 139 -29.90 -5.67 4.09
C TYR A 139 -30.61 -4.32 3.91
N GLU A 140 -31.89 -4.32 3.58
CA GLU A 140 -32.70 -3.10 3.41
C GLU A 140 -32.85 -2.32 4.72
N ALA A 141 -32.96 -3.01 5.86
CA ALA A 141 -33.04 -2.37 7.17
C ALA A 141 -31.78 -1.55 7.51
N HIS A 142 -30.62 -1.92 6.96
CA HIS A 142 -29.33 -1.25 7.17
C HIS A 142 -28.92 -0.31 6.02
N ARG A 143 -29.75 -0.17 4.98
CA ARG A 143 -29.44 0.66 3.79
C ARG A 143 -29.02 2.09 4.17
N GLY A 144 -29.66 2.70 5.17
CA GLY A 144 -29.31 4.05 5.62
C GLY A 144 -27.88 4.17 6.19
N GLU A 145 -27.39 3.12 6.86
CA GLU A 145 -26.01 3.04 7.36
C GLU A 145 -25.02 2.88 6.22
N TYR A 146 -25.33 2.00 5.25
CA TYR A 146 -24.53 1.82 4.03
C TYR A 146 -24.39 3.11 3.23
N GLU A 147 -25.50 3.80 2.94
CA GLU A 147 -25.45 5.04 2.16
C GLU A 147 -24.57 6.09 2.82
N LYS A 148 -24.62 6.19 4.16
CA LYS A 148 -23.81 7.15 4.92
C LYS A 148 -22.31 6.87 4.81
N VAL A 149 -21.88 5.60 4.86
CA VAL A 149 -20.45 5.25 4.78
C VAL A 149 -19.89 5.34 3.36
N LEU A 150 -20.75 5.34 2.34
CA LEU A 150 -20.38 5.51 0.93
C LEU A 150 -20.21 6.96 0.51
N GLU A 151 -20.67 7.94 1.30
CA GLU A 151 -20.59 9.36 0.95
C GLU A 151 -19.17 9.85 0.60
N PRO A 152 -18.09 9.45 1.30
CA PRO A 152 -16.72 9.78 0.88
C PRO A 152 -16.36 9.21 -0.50
N ALA A 153 -16.76 7.98 -0.80
CA ALA A 153 -16.50 7.38 -2.12
C ALA A 153 -17.23 8.16 -3.23
N LYS A 154 -18.49 8.55 -3.00
CA LYS A 154 -19.28 9.36 -3.95
C LYS A 154 -18.67 10.74 -4.21
N ARG A 155 -18.03 11.35 -3.22
CA ARG A 155 -17.32 12.64 -3.41
C ARG A 155 -16.00 12.48 -4.15
N ALA A 156 -15.28 11.39 -3.91
CA ALA A 156 -13.99 11.13 -4.50
C ALA A 156 -14.07 10.66 -5.97
N LEU A 157 -15.02 9.77 -6.26
CA LEU A 157 -15.10 9.02 -7.52
C LEU A 157 -16.10 9.68 -8.47
N THR A 158 -15.62 10.72 -9.15
CA THR A 158 -16.41 11.54 -10.07
C THR A 158 -16.07 11.23 -11.53
N SER A 159 -16.88 11.69 -12.47
CA SER A 159 -16.66 11.44 -13.91
C SER A 159 -15.33 11.98 -14.43
N GLU A 160 -14.79 13.03 -13.82
CA GLU A 160 -13.49 13.60 -14.19
C GLU A 160 -12.34 12.59 -14.06
N LEU A 161 -12.36 11.71 -13.04
CA LEU A 161 -11.35 10.66 -12.89
C LEU A 161 -11.32 9.74 -14.11
N PHE A 162 -12.50 9.36 -14.61
CA PHE A 162 -12.62 8.42 -15.73
C PHE A 162 -12.32 9.07 -17.08
N GLN A 163 -12.50 10.39 -17.20
CA GLN A 163 -12.05 11.16 -18.36
C GLN A 163 -10.53 11.16 -18.49
N GLU A 164 -9.79 11.24 -17.38
CA GLU A 164 -8.32 11.14 -17.43
C GLU A 164 -7.88 9.79 -18.03
N PHE A 165 -8.52 8.67 -17.67
CA PHE A 165 -8.24 7.38 -18.31
C PHE A 165 -8.55 7.41 -19.81
N GLU A 166 -9.68 7.98 -20.22
CA GLU A 166 -10.03 8.11 -21.65
C GLU A 166 -8.99 8.93 -22.42
N GLU A 167 -8.50 10.03 -21.84
CA GLU A 167 -7.48 10.88 -22.47
C GLU A 167 -6.12 10.20 -22.64
N PHE A 168 -5.77 9.27 -21.75
CA PHE A 168 -4.54 8.49 -21.83
C PHE A 168 -4.64 7.33 -22.82
N PHE A 169 -5.76 6.61 -22.80
CA PHE A 169 -5.89 5.33 -23.50
C PHE A 169 -6.73 5.41 -24.78
N GLY A 170 -7.43 6.53 -25.01
CA GLY A 170 -8.26 6.76 -26.19
C GLY A 170 -9.58 6.00 -26.21
N TYR A 171 -9.96 5.36 -25.08
CA TYR A 171 -11.24 4.67 -24.92
C TYR A 171 -11.69 4.69 -23.46
N GLN A 172 -13.00 4.50 -23.26
CA GLN A 172 -13.61 4.37 -21.94
C GLN A 172 -14.63 3.23 -21.89
N TYR A 173 -14.98 2.82 -20.68
CA TYR A 173 -16.06 1.87 -20.41
C TYR A 173 -17.36 2.60 -20.11
N LYS A 174 -18.51 1.94 -20.33
CA LYS A 174 -19.82 2.58 -20.10
C LYS A 174 -20.18 2.70 -18.63
N THR A 175 -19.80 1.70 -17.83
CA THR A 175 -20.16 1.66 -16.41
C THR A 175 -18.94 1.33 -15.56
N PHE A 176 -18.70 2.14 -14.53
CA PHE A 176 -17.76 1.88 -13.45
C PHE A 176 -18.58 1.52 -12.21
N HIS A 177 -18.47 0.27 -11.77
CA HIS A 177 -19.22 -0.26 -10.63
C HIS A 177 -18.28 -0.53 -9.46
N ILE A 178 -18.39 0.29 -8.42
CA ILE A 178 -17.69 0.19 -7.15
C ILE A 178 -18.56 -0.62 -6.18
N ALA A 179 -18.18 -1.88 -5.98
CA ALA A 179 -18.86 -2.85 -5.13
C ALA A 179 -18.09 -3.07 -3.83
N LEU A 180 -18.58 -2.51 -2.72
CA LEU A 180 -17.89 -2.59 -1.44
C LEU A 180 -18.52 -3.63 -0.51
N SER A 181 -17.67 -4.30 0.26
CA SER A 181 -18.08 -5.06 1.44
C SER A 181 -18.14 -4.13 2.65
N TYR A 182 -19.27 -4.12 3.36
CA TYR A 182 -19.42 -3.38 4.60
C TYR A 182 -18.72 -4.11 5.75
N SER A 183 -18.84 -5.44 5.78
CA SER A 183 -18.52 -6.23 6.95
C SER A 183 -17.17 -6.93 6.96
N LEU A 184 -16.65 -7.26 5.78
CA LEU A 184 -15.34 -7.89 5.62
C LEU A 184 -14.32 -6.98 4.93
N ARG A 185 -13.08 -7.05 5.40
CA ARG A 185 -11.91 -6.59 4.68
C ARG A 185 -11.68 -7.52 3.50
N ILE A 186 -11.91 -6.99 2.31
CA ILE A 186 -11.67 -7.66 1.04
C ILE A 186 -10.50 -6.93 0.40
N HIS A 187 -9.39 -7.63 0.13
CA HIS A 187 -8.30 -7.08 -0.68
C HIS A 187 -8.88 -6.45 -1.96
N PRO A 188 -8.61 -5.17 -2.25
CA PRO A 188 -9.15 -4.48 -3.42
C PRO A 188 -8.83 -5.21 -4.74
N GLY A 189 -9.65 -5.01 -5.76
CA GLY A 189 -9.42 -5.66 -7.04
C GLY A 189 -10.31 -5.09 -8.13
N SER A 190 -9.94 -5.30 -9.38
CA SER A 190 -10.78 -4.98 -10.53
C SER A 190 -11.09 -6.15 -11.46
N ARG A 191 -12.19 -6.02 -12.20
CA ARG A 191 -12.62 -6.99 -13.22
C ARG A 191 -13.45 -6.34 -14.30
N VAL A 192 -13.22 -6.71 -15.56
CA VAL A 192 -14.04 -6.26 -16.70
C VAL A 192 -15.01 -7.35 -17.13
N ILE A 193 -16.29 -7.00 -17.32
CA ILE A 193 -17.29 -7.84 -18.01
C ILE A 193 -18.07 -6.99 -19.00
N GLY A 194 -17.87 -7.25 -20.30
CA GLY A 194 -18.50 -6.47 -21.36
C GLY A 194 -18.07 -5.00 -21.28
N GLU A 195 -19.04 -4.10 -21.12
CA GLU A 195 -18.82 -2.65 -21.03
C GLU A 195 -18.80 -2.14 -19.56
N VAL A 196 -18.74 -3.05 -18.58
CA VAL A 196 -18.72 -2.73 -17.15
C VAL A 196 -17.36 -3.07 -16.54
N VAL A 197 -16.76 -2.10 -15.85
CA VAL A 197 -15.57 -2.30 -15.02
C VAL A 197 -15.99 -2.31 -13.56
N TYR A 198 -15.77 -3.44 -12.92
CA TYR A 198 -15.98 -3.63 -11.50
C TYR A 198 -14.71 -3.29 -10.74
N TYR A 199 -14.85 -2.49 -9.70
CA TYR A 199 -13.94 -2.42 -8.57
C TYR A 199 -14.63 -3.11 -7.39
N PHE A 200 -13.90 -3.94 -6.66
CA PHE A 200 -14.39 -4.52 -5.42
C PHE A 200 -13.39 -4.35 -4.29
N GLY A 201 -13.89 -4.20 -3.09
CA GLY A 201 -13.07 -3.96 -1.91
C GLY A 201 -13.91 -3.85 -0.66
N TYR A 202 -13.51 -2.98 0.26
CA TYR A 202 -14.17 -2.81 1.55
C TYR A 202 -14.48 -1.35 1.88
N VAL A 203 -15.44 -1.15 2.79
CA VAL A 203 -15.78 0.17 3.32
C VAL A 203 -14.69 0.67 4.27
N ALA A 204 -14.27 1.91 4.07
CA ALA A 204 -13.32 2.63 4.90
C ALA A 204 -14.01 3.26 6.13
N PHE A 205 -13.91 2.62 7.31
CA PHE A 205 -14.38 3.19 8.58
C PHE A 205 -13.39 4.20 9.17
N MET A 206 -13.23 5.34 8.49
CA MET A 206 -12.28 6.40 8.86
C MET A 206 -12.88 7.80 8.65
N PRO A 207 -12.26 8.88 9.16
CA PRO A 207 -12.80 10.23 8.99
C PRO A 207 -12.89 10.64 7.51
N GLY A 208 -13.84 11.53 7.19
CA GLY A 208 -14.31 11.75 5.81
C GLY A 208 -13.22 12.06 4.78
N GLN A 209 -12.28 12.95 5.08
CA GLN A 209 -11.20 13.31 4.13
C GLN A 209 -10.26 12.13 3.86
N TYR A 210 -9.95 11.31 4.87
CA TYR A 210 -9.12 10.12 4.68
C TYR A 210 -9.83 9.08 3.84
N ALA A 211 -11.13 8.88 4.08
CA ALA A 211 -11.93 7.97 3.29
C ALA A 211 -11.97 8.43 1.83
N GLU A 212 -12.09 9.74 1.56
CA GLU A 212 -12.02 10.29 0.21
C GLU A 212 -10.67 10.00 -0.48
N ILE A 213 -9.56 10.30 0.18
CA ILE A 213 -8.21 10.02 -0.37
C ILE A 213 -8.01 8.52 -0.58
N PHE A 214 -8.45 7.69 0.38
CA PHE A 214 -8.37 6.24 0.33
C PHE A 214 -9.13 5.67 -0.87
N TYR A 215 -10.40 6.05 -1.05
CA TYR A 215 -11.21 5.58 -2.17
C TYR A 215 -10.67 6.08 -3.50
N LEU A 216 -10.24 7.34 -3.58
CA LEU A 216 -9.63 7.89 -4.77
C LEU A 216 -8.38 7.08 -5.16
N SER A 217 -7.45 6.90 -4.22
CA SER A 217 -6.20 6.19 -4.46
C SER A 217 -6.43 4.75 -4.90
N LEU A 218 -7.26 3.98 -4.18
CA LEU A 218 -7.51 2.58 -4.50
C LEU A 218 -8.30 2.42 -5.79
N ALA A 219 -9.34 3.22 -6.03
CA ALA A 219 -10.09 3.11 -7.28
C ALA A 219 -9.22 3.47 -8.48
N THR A 220 -8.40 4.52 -8.39
CA THR A 220 -7.46 4.87 -9.46
C THR A 220 -6.47 3.72 -9.70
N HIS A 221 -5.91 3.12 -8.64
CA HIS A 221 -5.04 1.95 -8.75
C HIS A 221 -5.72 0.78 -9.45
N GLU A 222 -6.85 0.33 -8.92
CA GLU A 222 -7.54 -0.85 -9.42
C GLU A 222 -8.08 -0.67 -10.84
N TYR A 223 -8.57 0.52 -11.18
CA TYR A 223 -8.98 0.81 -12.55
C TYR A 223 -7.80 0.91 -13.51
N SER A 224 -6.62 1.32 -13.05
CA SER A 224 -5.42 1.34 -13.88
C SER A 224 -5.06 -0.05 -14.41
N HIS A 225 -5.27 -1.13 -13.62
CA HIS A 225 -5.10 -2.50 -14.13
C HIS A 225 -5.92 -2.80 -15.37
N THR A 226 -7.13 -2.22 -15.47
CA THR A 226 -8.02 -2.45 -16.62
C THR A 226 -7.43 -1.93 -17.93
N PHE A 227 -6.60 -0.90 -17.87
CA PHE A 227 -5.94 -0.30 -19.03
C PHE A 227 -4.51 -0.81 -19.22
N ILE A 228 -3.74 -0.95 -18.14
CA ILE A 228 -2.33 -1.35 -18.17
C ILE A 228 -2.15 -2.84 -18.46
N ASN A 229 -2.91 -3.73 -17.81
CA ASN A 229 -2.71 -5.17 -17.95
C ASN A 229 -2.85 -5.67 -19.41
N PRO A 230 -3.82 -5.17 -20.22
CA PRO A 230 -3.88 -5.47 -21.65
C PRO A 230 -2.67 -4.97 -22.44
N LEU A 231 -2.12 -3.80 -22.09
CA LEU A 231 -0.93 -3.24 -22.75
C LEU A 231 0.30 -4.10 -22.48
N VAL A 232 0.56 -4.42 -21.21
CA VAL A 232 1.68 -5.30 -20.86
C VAL A 232 1.51 -6.67 -21.51
N SER A 233 0.27 -7.18 -21.60
CA SER A 233 0.00 -8.45 -22.27
C SER A 233 0.26 -8.38 -23.78
N LYS A 234 -0.02 -7.24 -24.42
CA LYS A 234 0.20 -7.04 -25.85
C LYS A 234 1.70 -6.99 -26.20
N TYR A 235 2.50 -6.38 -25.33
CA TYR A 235 3.96 -6.22 -25.49
C TYR A 235 4.75 -7.20 -24.60
N LEU A 236 4.17 -8.37 -24.30
CA LEU A 236 4.72 -9.31 -23.32
C LEU A 236 6.14 -9.77 -23.71
N ALA A 237 6.42 -9.95 -25.00
CA ALA A 237 7.71 -10.41 -25.47
C ALA A 237 8.80 -9.35 -25.22
N GLU A 238 8.52 -8.10 -25.54
CA GLU A 238 9.42 -6.97 -25.36
C GLU A 238 9.65 -6.68 -23.88
N PHE A 239 8.58 -6.72 -23.06
CA PHE A 239 8.70 -6.58 -21.61
C PHE A 239 9.49 -7.72 -20.98
N SER A 240 9.43 -8.95 -21.52
CA SER A 240 10.21 -10.08 -21.00
C SER A 240 11.73 -9.87 -21.09
N GLU A 241 12.20 -9.00 -21.97
CA GLU A 241 13.62 -8.61 -22.03
C GLU A 241 14.07 -7.81 -20.81
N LEU A 242 13.13 -7.30 -20.00
CA LEU A 242 13.36 -6.49 -18.80
C LEU A 242 13.25 -7.31 -17.48
N GLU A 243 13.21 -8.64 -17.56
CA GLU A 243 13.02 -9.52 -16.39
C GLU A 243 14.11 -9.35 -15.32
N TYR A 244 15.28 -8.83 -15.68
CA TYR A 244 16.37 -8.56 -14.73
C TYR A 244 15.95 -7.59 -13.59
N TYR A 245 14.98 -6.69 -13.81
CA TYR A 245 14.43 -5.86 -12.73
C TYR A 245 13.69 -6.68 -11.67
N LEU A 246 12.88 -7.66 -12.10
CA LEU A 246 12.18 -8.55 -11.17
C LEU A 246 13.17 -9.47 -10.44
N GLN A 247 14.18 -9.98 -11.16
CA GLN A 247 15.19 -10.86 -10.58
C GLN A 247 15.99 -10.16 -9.47
N GLU A 248 16.35 -8.90 -9.67
CA GLU A 248 17.03 -8.09 -8.66
C GLU A 248 16.21 -7.99 -7.37
N VAL A 249 14.94 -7.57 -7.46
CA VAL A 249 14.06 -7.48 -6.29
C VAL A 249 13.86 -8.82 -5.58
N ARG A 250 13.72 -9.92 -6.33
CA ARG A 250 13.60 -11.26 -5.74
C ARG A 250 14.86 -11.72 -5.02
N GLY A 251 16.03 -11.23 -5.44
CA GLY A 251 17.29 -11.45 -4.74
C GLY A 251 17.40 -10.63 -3.46
N GLU A 252 16.83 -9.42 -3.47
CA GLU A 252 17.02 -8.42 -2.43
C GLU A 252 15.92 -8.38 -1.36
N ILE A 253 14.70 -8.87 -1.65
CA ILE A 253 13.52 -8.74 -0.77
C ILE A 253 12.86 -10.10 -0.57
N ALA A 254 12.88 -10.61 0.67
CA ALA A 254 12.29 -11.90 1.01
C ALA A 254 10.77 -11.91 0.81
N TYR A 255 10.10 -10.79 1.09
CA TYR A 255 8.66 -10.62 0.88
C TYR A 255 8.22 -10.93 -0.56
N ALA A 256 9.07 -10.66 -1.56
CA ALA A 256 8.79 -10.95 -2.97
C ALA A 256 8.58 -12.45 -3.27
N THR A 257 8.91 -13.35 -2.33
CA THR A 257 8.61 -14.79 -2.45
C THR A 257 7.15 -15.13 -2.08
N TYR A 258 6.50 -14.30 -1.27
CA TYR A 258 5.16 -14.57 -0.71
C TYR A 258 4.07 -13.71 -1.35
N ASP A 259 4.45 -12.66 -2.06
CA ASP A 259 3.54 -11.78 -2.78
C ASP A 259 3.51 -12.11 -4.28
N LYS A 260 2.30 -12.44 -4.75
CA LYS A 260 1.98 -12.78 -6.14
C LYS A 260 2.31 -11.66 -7.13
N HIS A 261 2.40 -10.40 -6.67
CA HIS A 261 2.80 -9.29 -7.54
C HIS A 261 4.22 -9.45 -8.10
N PHE A 262 5.04 -10.28 -7.45
CA PHE A 262 6.39 -10.61 -7.90
C PHE A 262 6.47 -11.97 -8.61
N ASP A 263 5.36 -12.67 -8.90
CA ASP A 263 5.39 -14.04 -9.45
C ASP A 263 5.99 -14.13 -10.86
N THR A 264 5.67 -13.15 -11.70
CA THR A 264 6.13 -13.11 -13.10
C THR A 264 6.45 -11.68 -13.50
N ASN A 265 7.31 -11.54 -14.49
CA ASN A 265 7.66 -10.22 -15.03
C ASN A 265 6.42 -9.45 -15.55
N TYR A 266 5.44 -10.18 -16.10
CA TYR A 266 4.15 -9.60 -16.50
C TYR A 266 3.44 -8.92 -15.32
N VAL A 267 3.28 -9.63 -14.20
CA VAL A 267 2.57 -9.09 -13.03
C VAL A 267 3.37 -7.94 -12.42
N TYR A 268 4.68 -8.12 -12.24
CA TYR A 268 5.55 -7.11 -11.63
C TYR A 268 5.60 -5.80 -12.41
N LEU A 269 5.76 -5.85 -13.74
CA LEU A 269 5.78 -4.64 -14.56
C LEU A 269 4.39 -4.00 -14.68
N SER A 270 3.32 -4.81 -14.70
CA SER A 270 1.96 -4.28 -14.65
C SER A 270 1.73 -3.49 -13.36
N GLU A 271 2.16 -4.04 -12.22
CA GLU A 271 2.04 -3.40 -10.92
C GLU A 271 2.83 -2.08 -10.85
N ASN A 272 4.11 -2.09 -11.26
CA ASN A 272 4.91 -0.87 -11.29
C ASN A 272 4.31 0.22 -12.18
N LEU A 273 3.75 -0.16 -13.34
CA LEU A 273 3.06 0.78 -14.25
C LEU A 273 1.75 1.31 -13.66
N VAL A 274 0.99 0.45 -12.97
CA VAL A 274 -0.26 0.81 -12.29
C VAL A 274 0.01 1.79 -11.15
N GLU A 275 1.00 1.50 -10.30
CA GLU A 275 1.40 2.40 -9.21
C GLU A 275 1.92 3.74 -9.75
N ALA A 276 2.71 3.71 -10.82
CA ALA A 276 3.21 4.91 -11.47
C ALA A 276 2.09 5.77 -12.09
N LEU A 277 1.15 5.15 -12.79
CA LEU A 277 0.00 5.84 -13.37
C LEU A 277 -0.89 6.43 -12.27
N THR A 278 -1.14 5.65 -11.22
CA THR A 278 -1.96 6.09 -10.08
C THR A 278 -1.38 7.33 -9.44
N ASN A 279 -0.10 7.28 -9.07
CA ASN A 279 0.57 8.42 -8.45
C ASN A 279 0.68 9.62 -9.40
N TYR A 280 0.88 9.37 -10.70
CA TYR A 280 0.86 10.42 -11.72
C TYR A 280 -0.50 11.14 -11.80
N LEU A 281 -1.59 10.38 -11.90
CA LEU A 281 -2.94 10.92 -11.99
C LEU A 281 -3.28 11.67 -10.71
N LEU A 282 -3.14 11.05 -9.53
CA LEU A 282 -3.43 11.70 -8.25
C LEU A 282 -2.72 13.06 -8.11
N LEU A 283 -1.45 13.14 -8.52
CA LEU A 283 -0.68 14.38 -8.48
C LEU A 283 -1.13 15.40 -9.56
N SER A 284 -1.51 14.94 -10.74
CA SER A 284 -1.83 15.82 -11.88
C SER A 284 -3.21 16.48 -11.79
N PHE A 285 -4.26 15.73 -11.40
CA PHE A 285 -5.64 16.25 -11.43
C PHE A 285 -6.28 16.43 -10.03
N LYS A 286 -5.71 15.87 -8.94
CA LYS A 286 -6.27 15.97 -7.57
C LYS A 286 -5.28 16.49 -6.52
N HIS A 287 -4.27 17.25 -6.94
CA HIS A 287 -3.24 17.80 -6.04
C HIS A 287 -3.80 18.55 -4.82
N GLU A 288 -4.92 19.27 -4.96
CA GLU A 288 -5.54 19.99 -3.84
C GLU A 288 -6.06 19.08 -2.72
N LEU A 289 -6.40 17.83 -3.06
CA LEU A 289 -6.89 16.83 -2.11
C LEU A 289 -5.74 16.00 -1.54
N VAL A 290 -4.79 15.57 -2.39
CA VAL A 290 -3.73 14.62 -2.01
C VAL A 290 -2.40 15.28 -1.65
N HIS A 291 -2.20 16.55 -2.01
CA HIS A 291 -0.95 17.29 -1.80
C HIS A 291 0.28 16.53 -2.31
N ASP A 292 1.33 16.37 -1.48
CA ASP A 292 2.53 15.61 -1.84
C ASP A 292 2.46 14.12 -1.44
N LEU A 293 1.29 13.61 -1.05
CA LEU A 293 1.10 12.20 -0.71
C LEU A 293 1.55 11.25 -1.83
N PRO A 294 1.26 11.49 -3.13
CA PRO A 294 1.75 10.61 -4.20
C PRO A 294 3.28 10.52 -4.27
N LYS A 295 4.00 11.61 -3.96
CA LYS A 295 5.48 11.58 -3.90
C LYS A 295 5.98 10.75 -2.71
N TYR A 296 5.27 10.80 -1.59
CA TYR A 296 5.54 9.94 -0.45
C TYR A 296 5.29 8.46 -0.82
N PHE A 297 4.19 8.14 -1.50
CA PHE A 297 3.89 6.78 -1.96
C PHE A 297 4.95 6.23 -2.91
N VAL A 298 5.42 7.00 -3.90
CA VAL A 298 6.53 6.57 -4.78
C VAL A 298 7.75 6.11 -3.97
N LEU A 299 8.16 6.89 -2.95
CA LEU A 299 9.33 6.56 -2.13
C LEU A 299 9.05 5.40 -1.15
N ARG A 300 7.82 5.28 -0.65
CA ARG A 300 7.34 4.13 0.11
C ARG A 300 7.45 2.86 -0.74
N ASP A 301 6.97 2.91 -1.98
CA ASP A 301 6.89 1.79 -2.90
C ASP A 301 8.29 1.31 -3.30
N HIS A 302 9.24 2.25 -3.44
CA HIS A 302 10.66 1.92 -3.57
C HIS A 302 11.16 1.01 -2.44
N THR A 303 10.77 1.27 -1.19
CA THR A 303 11.25 0.47 -0.03
C THR A 303 10.75 -0.97 -0.01
N ILE A 304 9.64 -1.27 -0.67
CA ILE A 304 9.01 -2.59 -0.70
C ILE A 304 9.26 -3.34 -2.03
N GLY A 305 10.07 -2.75 -2.93
CA GLY A 305 10.51 -3.40 -4.16
C GLY A 305 9.91 -2.87 -5.46
N TYR A 306 9.09 -1.81 -5.44
CA TYR A 306 8.58 -1.18 -6.66
C TYR A 306 9.44 0.02 -7.06
N TYR A 307 10.75 -0.21 -7.19
CA TYR A 307 11.76 0.84 -7.38
C TYR A 307 11.70 1.53 -8.76
N LEU A 308 10.91 1.02 -9.70
CA LEU A 308 10.70 1.62 -11.02
C LEU A 308 9.64 2.73 -11.02
N VAL A 309 8.76 2.75 -10.01
CA VAL A 309 7.54 3.60 -9.99
C VAL A 309 7.86 5.07 -10.22
N GLY A 310 8.93 5.59 -9.62
CA GLY A 310 9.34 6.99 -9.79
C GLY A 310 9.77 7.34 -11.23
N ASP A 311 10.54 6.48 -11.89
CA ASP A 311 10.99 6.71 -13.27
C ASP A 311 9.83 6.52 -14.25
N LEU A 312 8.98 5.52 -14.03
CA LEU A 312 7.74 5.30 -14.80
C LEU A 312 6.74 6.46 -14.66
N MET A 313 6.62 7.04 -13.47
CA MET A 313 5.83 8.25 -13.26
C MET A 313 6.38 9.42 -14.09
N GLY A 314 7.70 9.48 -14.25
CA GLY A 314 8.37 10.38 -15.19
C GLY A 314 7.95 10.14 -16.64
N GLU A 315 7.85 8.89 -17.08
CA GLU A 315 7.42 8.53 -18.44
C GLU A 315 6.00 8.97 -18.77
N PHE A 316 5.04 8.84 -17.83
CA PHE A 316 3.68 9.38 -18.03
C PHE A 316 3.70 10.89 -18.24
N LYS A 317 4.53 11.62 -17.48
CA LYS A 317 4.71 13.07 -17.66
C LYS A 317 5.33 13.41 -19.02
N ILE A 318 6.34 12.65 -19.44
CA ILE A 318 7.00 12.88 -20.74
C ILE A 318 6.00 12.59 -21.87
N PHE A 319 5.25 11.48 -21.80
CA PHE A 319 4.18 11.16 -22.74
C PHE A 319 3.19 12.31 -22.85
N GLU A 320 2.56 12.74 -21.74
CA GLU A 320 1.59 13.84 -21.76
C GLU A 320 2.15 15.14 -22.34
N SER A 321 3.40 15.48 -22.02
CA SER A 321 4.04 16.70 -22.54
C SER A 321 4.43 16.63 -24.02
N SER A 322 4.53 15.43 -24.59
CA SER A 322 5.00 15.20 -25.97
C SER A 322 3.98 14.58 -26.91
N LYS A 323 2.84 14.10 -26.38
CA LYS A 323 1.81 13.39 -27.16
C LYS A 323 1.22 14.27 -28.25
N LYS A 324 1.03 13.69 -29.43
CA LYS A 324 0.24 14.30 -30.50
C LYS A 324 -1.25 14.09 -30.25
N THR A 325 -2.11 14.86 -30.91
CA THR A 325 -3.57 14.88 -30.69
C THR A 325 -4.27 13.51 -30.77
N SER A 326 -3.69 12.53 -31.46
CA SER A 326 -4.27 11.18 -31.61
C SER A 326 -3.38 10.07 -31.05
N GLU A 327 -2.34 10.43 -30.31
CA GLU A 327 -1.38 9.47 -29.74
C GLU A 327 -1.87 9.04 -28.36
N THR A 328 -1.97 7.73 -28.17
CA THR A 328 -2.35 7.09 -26.90
C THR A 328 -1.11 6.59 -26.17
N PHE A 329 -1.26 6.25 -24.89
CA PHE A 329 -0.16 5.65 -24.14
C PHE A 329 0.29 4.30 -24.75
N GLU A 330 -0.61 3.59 -25.43
CA GLU A 330 -0.26 2.37 -26.16
C GLU A 330 0.79 2.61 -27.26
N ASP A 331 0.68 3.73 -27.98
CA ASP A 331 1.63 4.13 -29.02
C ASP A 331 3.01 4.47 -28.43
N TYR A 332 3.04 4.82 -27.14
CA TYR A 332 4.24 5.19 -26.39
C TYR A 332 5.04 3.98 -25.87
N ILE A 333 4.40 2.82 -25.69
CA ILE A 333 5.02 1.64 -25.04
C ILE A 333 6.38 1.25 -25.65
N PRO A 334 6.58 1.23 -26.99
CA PRO A 334 7.90 0.92 -27.54
C PRO A 334 8.99 1.90 -27.09
N ARG A 335 8.67 3.19 -26.92
CA ARG A 335 9.63 4.19 -26.43
C ARG A 335 9.92 4.02 -24.94
N LEU A 336 8.88 3.73 -24.15
CA LEU A 336 9.03 3.39 -22.74
C LEU A 336 10.01 2.23 -22.55
N ILE A 337 9.84 1.14 -23.29
CA ILE A 337 10.71 -0.05 -23.17
C ILE A 337 12.16 0.29 -23.48
N GLU A 338 12.43 1.12 -24.50
CA GLU A 338 13.79 1.55 -24.81
C GLU A 338 14.39 2.42 -23.70
N HIS A 339 13.62 3.36 -23.13
CA HIS A 339 14.07 4.12 -21.96
C HIS A 339 14.37 3.20 -20.76
N MET A 340 13.53 2.19 -20.52
CA MET A 340 13.78 1.20 -19.45
C MET A 340 15.07 0.40 -19.68
N LYS A 341 15.47 0.13 -20.92
CA LYS A 341 16.77 -0.49 -21.24
C LYS A 341 17.96 0.46 -21.06
N GLU A 342 17.73 1.77 -21.14
CA GLU A 342 18.75 2.80 -20.88
C GLU A 342 18.94 3.07 -19.38
N TRP A 343 17.89 2.90 -18.59
CA TRP A 343 17.92 3.06 -17.13
C TRP A 343 18.89 2.10 -16.45
N ALA A 344 18.82 0.81 -16.82
CA ALA A 344 19.71 -0.22 -16.33
C ALA A 344 19.85 -1.37 -17.35
N THR A 345 20.90 -2.14 -17.20
CA THR A 345 21.18 -3.39 -17.91
C THR A 345 21.34 -4.53 -16.90
N PRO A 346 21.36 -5.80 -17.32
CA PRO A 346 21.63 -6.91 -16.41
C PRO A 346 22.93 -6.76 -15.61
N GLU A 347 23.92 -6.03 -16.13
CA GLU A 347 25.21 -5.82 -15.49
C GLU A 347 25.20 -4.72 -14.41
N ASN A 348 24.23 -3.82 -14.39
CA ASN A 348 24.20 -2.68 -13.45
C ASN A 348 22.86 -2.49 -12.73
N VAL A 349 21.92 -3.43 -12.88
CA VAL A 349 20.60 -3.35 -12.24
C VAL A 349 20.68 -3.27 -10.71
N SER A 350 21.66 -3.93 -10.09
CA SER A 350 21.88 -3.85 -8.64
C SER A 350 22.29 -2.45 -8.19
N ASP A 351 23.19 -1.78 -8.93
CA ASP A 351 23.53 -0.37 -8.66
C ASP A 351 22.32 0.55 -8.84
N TYR A 352 21.49 0.27 -9.86
CA TYR A 352 20.28 1.04 -10.13
C TYR A 352 19.23 0.85 -9.01
N PHE A 353 19.10 -0.36 -8.47
CA PHE A 353 18.26 -0.70 -7.32
C PHE A 353 18.72 0.02 -6.06
N GLU A 354 20.00 -0.12 -5.71
CA GLU A 354 20.60 0.45 -4.49
C GLU A 354 20.48 1.97 -4.42
N LYS A 355 20.54 2.65 -5.58
CA LYS A 355 20.37 4.11 -5.69
C LYS A 355 18.94 4.61 -5.48
N ARG A 356 17.95 3.71 -5.55
CA ARG A 356 16.52 4.02 -5.48
C ARG A 356 15.87 3.52 -4.21
N VAL A 357 16.33 2.39 -3.68
CA VAL A 357 15.72 1.76 -2.52
C VAL A 357 16.39 2.24 -1.23
N PRO A 358 15.72 3.09 -0.44
CA PRO A 358 16.33 3.60 0.77
C PRO A 358 16.24 2.56 1.90
N PRO A 359 17.16 2.57 2.88
CA PRO A 359 17.00 1.79 4.09
C PRO A 359 15.68 2.19 4.77
N SER A 360 14.97 1.21 5.31
CA SER A 360 13.66 1.43 5.92
C SER A 360 13.33 0.43 7.02
N GLY A 361 12.35 0.75 7.86
CA GLY A 361 11.81 -0.19 8.85
C GLY A 361 11.33 -1.48 8.18
N PHE A 362 10.64 -1.39 7.04
CA PHE A 362 10.25 -2.58 6.26
C PHE A 362 11.44 -3.46 5.89
N ARG A 363 12.49 -2.86 5.27
CA ARG A 363 13.70 -3.60 4.87
C ARG A 363 14.40 -4.24 6.07
N LEU A 364 14.38 -3.60 7.24
CA LEU A 364 14.98 -4.15 8.47
C LEU A 364 14.25 -5.40 8.95
N PHE A 365 12.92 -5.40 8.88
CA PHE A 365 12.12 -6.58 9.23
C PHE A 365 12.28 -7.70 8.20
N ASP A 366 12.26 -7.34 6.90
CA ASP A 366 12.44 -8.28 5.79
C ASP A 366 13.81 -8.98 5.84
N ARG A 367 14.89 -8.20 5.99
CA ARG A 367 16.24 -8.75 6.16
C ARG A 367 16.38 -9.53 7.47
N GLY A 368 15.75 -9.06 8.55
CA GLY A 368 15.67 -9.79 9.81
C GLY A 368 15.02 -11.18 9.64
N TYR A 369 13.97 -11.29 8.83
CA TYR A 369 13.35 -12.56 8.46
C TYR A 369 14.30 -13.45 7.66
N LEU A 370 14.95 -12.91 6.63
CA LEU A 370 15.93 -13.63 5.79
C LEU A 370 17.08 -14.23 6.62
N GLU A 371 17.66 -13.43 7.52
CA GLU A 371 18.74 -13.84 8.43
C GLU A 371 18.26 -14.71 9.59
N GLY A 372 16.94 -14.77 9.81
CA GLY A 372 16.31 -15.49 10.92
C GLY A 372 16.58 -14.89 12.31
N LYS A 373 17.14 -13.68 12.39
CA LYS A 373 17.52 -13.05 13.67
C LYS A 373 17.49 -11.52 13.62
N ILE A 374 16.98 -10.93 14.71
CA ILE A 374 17.11 -9.49 15.02
C ILE A 374 17.62 -9.35 16.45
N ILE A 375 18.54 -8.40 16.69
CA ILE A 375 19.05 -8.08 18.03
C ILE A 375 18.64 -6.66 18.42
N ILE A 376 17.85 -6.55 19.49
CA ILE A 376 17.57 -5.28 20.15
C ILE A 376 18.67 -5.03 21.19
N VAL A 377 19.28 -3.85 21.13
CA VAL A 377 20.43 -3.49 21.96
C VAL A 377 20.08 -2.29 22.82
N TYR A 378 20.16 -2.44 24.15
CA TYR A 378 20.07 -1.31 25.07
C TYR A 378 21.46 -0.84 25.52
N GLY A 379 21.56 0.46 25.76
CA GLY A 379 22.79 1.10 26.20
C GLY A 379 23.06 0.90 27.70
N THR A 380 24.33 0.91 28.07
CA THR A 380 24.84 0.78 29.44
C THR A 380 25.56 2.04 29.93
N LYS A 381 25.62 3.08 29.09
CA LYS A 381 26.31 4.35 29.36
C LYS A 381 25.42 5.42 29.98
N ASN A 382 24.14 5.14 30.21
CA ASN A 382 23.22 6.10 30.79
C ASN A 382 23.80 6.65 32.13
N PRO A 383 24.00 7.98 32.27
CA PRO A 383 24.60 8.56 33.48
C PRO A 383 23.79 8.30 34.75
N ASP A 384 22.48 8.03 34.59
CA ASP A 384 21.59 7.60 35.66
C ASP A 384 21.44 6.06 35.59
N PRO A 385 21.85 5.30 36.63
CA PRO A 385 21.68 3.85 36.65
C PRO A 385 20.22 3.39 36.52
N SER A 386 19.25 4.16 37.02
CA SER A 386 17.83 3.87 36.81
C SER A 386 17.41 4.07 35.35
N GLY A 387 18.20 4.83 34.58
CA GLY A 387 18.05 5.00 33.15
C GLY A 387 18.43 3.75 32.37
N VAL A 388 19.52 3.07 32.77
CA VAL A 388 19.92 1.79 32.16
C VAL A 388 18.82 0.74 32.30
N GLU A 389 18.26 0.56 33.50
CA GLU A 389 17.16 -0.39 33.70
C GLU A 389 15.90 0.00 32.92
N TYR A 390 15.60 1.30 32.82
CA TYR A 390 14.47 1.78 32.03
C TYR A 390 14.65 1.53 30.51
N ASP A 391 15.86 1.73 29.98
CA ASP A 391 16.18 1.47 28.58
C ASP A 391 16.13 -0.05 28.28
N LYS A 392 16.61 -0.88 29.21
CA LYS A 392 16.49 -2.34 29.17
C LYS A 392 15.04 -2.82 29.15
N GLU A 393 14.21 -2.32 30.06
CA GLU A 393 12.76 -2.60 30.05
C GLU A 393 12.12 -2.19 28.72
N SER A 394 12.53 -1.05 28.15
CA SER A 394 12.04 -0.60 26.85
C SER A 394 12.44 -1.55 25.72
N ALA A 395 13.66 -2.09 25.75
CA ALA A 395 14.11 -3.11 24.80
C ALA A 395 13.32 -4.43 24.91
N PHE A 396 13.01 -4.90 26.12
CA PHE A 396 12.18 -6.09 26.30
C PHE A 396 10.72 -5.86 25.89
N MET A 397 10.16 -4.69 26.17
CA MET A 397 8.84 -4.33 25.64
C MET A 397 8.85 -4.33 24.12
N LEU A 398 9.84 -3.68 23.50
CA LEU A 398 9.93 -3.62 22.04
C LEU A 398 10.06 -5.03 21.45
N LYS A 399 10.80 -5.93 22.10
CA LYS A 399 10.85 -7.33 21.68
C LYS A 399 9.45 -7.95 21.60
N GLU A 400 8.64 -7.81 22.64
CA GLU A 400 7.28 -8.37 22.68
C GLU A 400 6.39 -7.78 21.57
N LEU A 401 6.50 -6.47 21.34
CA LEU A 401 5.77 -5.77 20.28
C LEU A 401 6.21 -6.24 18.89
N MET A 402 7.51 -6.27 18.62
CA MET A 402 8.03 -6.76 17.34
C MET A 402 7.70 -8.23 17.13
N GLU A 403 7.75 -9.09 18.15
CA GLU A 403 7.36 -10.50 18.02
C GLU A 403 5.85 -10.66 17.71
N GLY A 404 5.03 -9.71 18.12
CA GLY A 404 3.58 -9.67 17.88
C GLY A 404 3.16 -8.83 16.67
N ASP A 405 4.10 -8.24 15.93
CA ASP A 405 3.80 -7.34 14.82
C ASP A 405 3.08 -8.07 13.68
N ASP A 406 2.06 -7.41 13.12
CA ASP A 406 1.23 -7.96 12.05
C ASP A 406 1.99 -8.13 10.73
N ILE A 407 3.14 -7.48 10.56
CA ILE A 407 4.00 -7.64 9.39
C ILE A 407 4.39 -9.12 9.15
N TRP A 408 4.53 -9.93 10.22
CA TRP A 408 4.87 -11.34 10.08
C TRP A 408 3.78 -12.17 9.40
N ARG A 409 2.56 -11.64 9.27
CA ARG A 409 1.47 -12.27 8.50
C ARG A 409 1.76 -12.30 6.99
N LEU A 410 2.68 -11.44 6.53
CA LEU A 410 3.17 -11.41 5.15
C LEU A 410 4.19 -12.51 4.84
N TYR A 411 4.71 -13.18 5.87
CA TYR A 411 5.78 -14.18 5.76
C TYR A 411 5.31 -15.53 6.30
N ASN A 412 6.10 -16.57 6.04
CA ASN A 412 5.88 -17.90 6.62
C ASN A 412 6.60 -18.06 7.98
N GLY A 413 6.30 -17.16 8.91
CA GLY A 413 6.88 -17.16 10.27
C GLY A 413 7.52 -15.83 10.63
N LYS A 414 8.37 -15.86 11.65
CA LYS A 414 9.07 -14.67 12.16
C LYS A 414 10.48 -15.03 12.63
N PRO A 415 11.43 -14.09 12.60
CA PRO A 415 12.79 -14.34 13.06
C PRO A 415 12.88 -14.47 14.58
N LYS A 416 14.02 -14.95 15.06
CA LYS A 416 14.35 -14.94 16.49
C LYS A 416 14.73 -13.52 16.92
N ILE A 417 13.95 -12.92 17.81
CA ILE A 417 14.24 -11.59 18.36
C ILE A 417 14.88 -11.74 19.76
N THR A 418 16.04 -11.12 19.94
CA THR A 418 16.81 -11.19 21.19
C THR A 418 17.16 -9.80 21.71
N VAL A 419 17.26 -9.66 23.03
CA VAL A 419 17.70 -8.42 23.69
C VAL A 419 19.09 -8.65 24.26
N LYS A 420 20.01 -7.70 24.04
CA LYS A 420 21.38 -7.70 24.59
C LYS A 420 21.77 -6.32 25.10
N ALA A 421 22.65 -6.27 26.08
CA ALA A 421 23.35 -5.03 26.43
C ALA A 421 24.44 -4.73 25.40
N GLU A 422 24.76 -3.46 25.16
CA GLU A 422 25.82 -3.07 24.21
C GLU A 422 27.19 -3.70 24.52
N ASN A 423 27.50 -3.96 25.79
CA ASN A 423 28.78 -4.55 26.23
C ASN A 423 28.78 -6.10 26.16
N GLU A 424 27.67 -6.72 25.80
CA GLU A 424 27.54 -8.16 25.58
C GLU A 424 27.68 -8.54 24.09
N LEU A 425 27.76 -7.56 23.20
CA LEU A 425 27.89 -7.78 21.76
C LEU A 425 29.32 -8.20 21.41
N ASN A 426 29.44 -9.20 20.56
CA ASN A 426 30.69 -9.53 19.87
C ASN A 426 30.68 -9.00 18.43
N GLU A 427 31.79 -9.19 17.72
CA GLU A 427 31.93 -8.75 16.32
C GLU A 427 30.86 -9.33 15.38
N GLU A 428 30.45 -10.57 15.60
CA GLU A 428 29.42 -11.22 14.78
C GLU A 428 28.02 -10.70 15.09
N ASP A 429 27.74 -10.33 16.34
CA ASP A 429 26.49 -9.66 16.71
C ASP A 429 26.41 -8.27 16.05
N LEU A 430 27.51 -7.52 15.99
CA LEU A 430 27.53 -6.19 15.36
C LEU A 430 27.18 -6.23 13.87
N LYS A 431 27.45 -7.34 13.18
CA LYS A 431 27.13 -7.54 11.76
C LYS A 431 25.67 -7.94 11.48
N GLN A 432 24.85 -8.16 12.51
CA GLN A 432 23.44 -8.60 12.35
C GLN A 432 22.48 -7.42 12.09
N ASN A 433 21.19 -7.71 11.89
CA ASN A 433 20.16 -6.68 11.97
C ASN A 433 19.97 -6.22 13.42
N LEU A 434 20.17 -4.93 13.65
CA LEU A 434 20.19 -4.33 14.99
C LEU A 434 19.07 -3.31 15.19
N VAL A 435 18.54 -3.24 16.41
CA VAL A 435 17.68 -2.14 16.85
C VAL A 435 18.28 -1.54 18.12
N LEU A 436 18.83 -0.33 18.03
CA LEU A 436 19.50 0.36 19.13
C LEU A 436 18.50 1.24 19.90
N ILE A 437 18.43 1.02 21.21
CA ILE A 437 17.62 1.82 22.14
C ILE A 437 18.50 2.90 22.78
N GLY A 438 18.04 4.15 22.68
CA GLY A 438 18.62 5.31 23.35
C GLY A 438 19.56 6.13 22.47
N GLY A 439 19.65 7.43 22.77
CA GLY A 439 20.55 8.36 22.08
C GLY A 439 22.02 8.24 22.50
N PRO A 440 22.91 9.12 22.00
CA PRO A 440 24.37 9.02 22.17
C PRO A 440 24.88 9.10 23.62
N THR A 441 24.04 9.52 24.56
CA THR A 441 24.35 9.53 26.00
C THR A 441 24.02 8.20 26.67
N ALA A 442 22.99 7.50 26.21
CA ALA A 442 22.55 6.24 26.80
C ALA A 442 23.23 5.04 26.13
N ASN A 443 23.42 5.10 24.80
CA ASN A 443 23.93 4.03 23.96
C ASN A 443 25.24 4.43 23.29
N GLY A 444 26.32 3.72 23.64
CA GLY A 444 27.67 3.96 23.16
C GLY A 444 27.90 3.57 21.71
N ILE A 445 27.08 2.70 21.14
CA ILE A 445 27.11 2.38 19.71
C ILE A 445 26.60 3.60 18.94
N VAL A 446 25.44 4.14 19.33
CA VAL A 446 24.86 5.37 18.74
C VAL A 446 25.83 6.55 18.86
N GLN A 447 26.52 6.67 20.00
CA GLN A 447 27.54 7.71 20.20
C GLN A 447 28.67 7.67 19.15
N ASN A 448 29.05 6.47 18.70
CA ASN A 448 30.17 6.24 17.80
C ASN A 448 29.77 6.28 16.31
N LEU A 449 28.48 6.33 16.00
CA LEU A 449 28.00 6.51 14.63
C LEU A 449 28.24 7.96 14.19
N THR A 450 29.00 8.14 13.11
CA THR A 450 29.45 9.47 12.65
C THR A 450 28.72 9.97 11.41
N THR A 451 27.97 9.10 10.73
CA THR A 451 27.38 9.34 9.40
C THR A 451 25.84 9.43 9.42
N LEU A 452 25.24 9.75 10.57
CA LEU A 452 23.79 9.90 10.69
C LEU A 452 23.32 11.24 10.10
N PRO A 453 22.30 11.27 9.23
CA PRO A 453 21.69 12.52 8.79
C PRO A 453 20.96 13.24 9.93
N LEU A 454 20.51 12.51 10.97
CA LEU A 454 19.84 13.04 12.14
C LEU A 454 20.68 12.81 13.39
N LYS A 455 21.05 13.88 14.09
CA LYS A 455 21.94 13.80 15.25
C LYS A 455 21.44 14.60 16.43
N PHE A 456 21.38 13.96 17.59
CA PHE A 456 21.19 14.67 18.86
C PHE A 456 22.45 15.44 19.24
N VAL A 457 22.29 16.75 19.44
CA VAL A 457 23.35 17.65 19.90
C VAL A 457 22.89 18.35 21.17
N PHE A 458 23.79 18.51 22.13
CA PHE A 458 23.51 19.23 23.36
C PHE A 458 24.00 20.67 23.26
N ASN A 459 23.07 21.63 23.29
CA ASN A 459 23.38 23.07 23.27
C ASN A 459 22.51 23.80 24.31
N GLY A 460 22.78 23.55 25.60
CA GLY A 460 21.94 24.02 26.73
C GLY A 460 20.69 23.16 26.95
N SER A 461 20.12 22.61 25.87
CA SER A 461 19.14 21.53 25.85
C SER A 461 19.48 20.54 24.71
N TRP A 462 18.89 19.34 24.74
CA TRP A 462 18.97 18.41 23.62
C TRP A 462 18.14 18.93 22.44
N ILE A 463 18.80 19.03 21.28
CA ILE A 463 18.20 19.37 19.99
C ILE A 463 18.54 18.26 18.99
N LEU A 464 17.74 18.18 17.92
CA LEU A 464 18.01 17.29 16.79
C LEU A 464 18.48 18.13 15.59
N GLU A 465 19.71 17.91 15.16
CA GLU A 465 20.28 18.52 13.96
C GLU A 465 20.06 17.59 12.76
N LYS A 466 19.43 18.11 11.71
CA LYS A 466 19.33 17.46 10.39
C LYS A 466 20.43 17.99 9.48
N ASN A 467 21.35 17.13 9.05
CA ASN A 467 22.44 17.46 8.13
C ASN A 467 22.55 16.43 7.01
N VAL A 468 22.24 16.86 5.78
CA VAL A 468 22.05 15.96 4.63
C VAL A 468 23.13 16.13 3.55
N THR A 469 24.30 16.64 3.93
CA THR A 469 25.34 17.07 2.97
C THR A 469 25.98 15.91 2.20
N ASN A 470 25.91 14.67 2.71
CA ASN A 470 26.59 13.49 2.17
C ASN A 470 25.63 12.39 1.63
N PHE A 471 24.44 12.78 1.16
CA PHE A 471 23.43 11.84 0.66
C PHE A 471 23.15 12.09 -0.82
N GLU A 472 23.07 11.01 -1.60
CA GLU A 472 22.77 11.06 -3.04
C GLU A 472 21.35 11.58 -3.25
N THR A 473 20.41 11.02 -2.50
CA THR A 473 19.02 11.47 -2.42
C THR A 473 18.62 11.69 -0.97
N PHE A 474 17.83 12.74 -0.74
CA PHE A 474 17.23 13.03 0.55
C PHE A 474 15.91 13.77 0.33
N THR A 475 14.82 13.15 0.72
CA THR A 475 13.45 13.70 0.61
C THR A 475 12.73 13.51 1.93
N SER A 476 12.03 14.54 2.40
CA SER A 476 11.30 14.50 3.67
C SER A 476 9.97 15.21 3.58
N PHE A 477 9.00 14.78 4.37
CA PHE A 477 7.64 15.28 4.38
C PHE A 477 7.24 15.64 5.80
N ALA A 478 6.73 16.86 5.99
CA ALA A 478 5.98 17.19 7.19
C ALA A 478 4.56 16.63 7.06
N ILE A 479 4.04 16.12 8.17
CA ILE A 479 2.68 15.59 8.27
C ILE A 479 1.94 16.46 9.27
N GLU A 480 1.03 17.30 8.79
CA GLU A 480 0.14 18.11 9.62
C GLU A 480 -1.30 17.85 9.20
N LYS A 481 -2.14 17.38 10.15
CA LYS A 481 -3.51 16.95 9.84
C LYS A 481 -3.54 16.08 8.58
N GLU A 482 -2.53 15.21 8.50
CA GLU A 482 -2.41 14.12 7.54
C GLU A 482 -2.27 14.59 6.08
N VAL A 483 -2.01 15.89 5.91
CA VAL A 483 -1.47 16.48 4.70
C VAL A 483 0.03 16.27 4.69
N TYR A 484 0.50 15.59 3.65
CA TYR A 484 1.92 15.41 3.37
C TYR A 484 2.42 16.63 2.60
N THR A 485 3.40 17.32 3.15
CA THR A 485 4.07 18.45 2.52
C THR A 485 5.56 18.18 2.39
N GLU A 486 6.06 18.14 1.16
CA GLU A 486 7.48 17.96 0.88
C GLU A 486 8.30 19.14 1.42
N LEU A 487 9.26 18.85 2.28
CA LEU A 487 10.13 19.85 2.89
C LEU A 487 11.33 20.14 1.97
N LYS A 488 11.45 21.39 1.55
CA LYS A 488 12.59 21.87 0.73
C LYS A 488 13.82 22.21 1.57
N GLU A 489 13.66 22.41 2.87
CA GLU A 489 14.76 22.68 3.79
C GLU A 489 15.57 21.42 4.08
N ARG A 490 16.79 21.40 3.55
CA ARG A 490 17.74 20.30 3.70
C ARG A 490 18.38 20.21 5.08
N ASN A 491 18.69 21.37 5.69
CA ASN A 491 19.27 21.45 7.02
C ASN A 491 18.32 22.16 7.97
N LYS A 492 18.07 21.58 9.15
CA LYS A 492 17.13 22.12 10.12
C LYS A 492 17.54 21.73 11.54
N ILE A 493 17.33 22.65 12.48
CA ILE A 493 17.41 22.36 13.92
C ILE A 493 16.00 22.15 14.44
N ILE A 494 15.74 20.99 15.00
CA ILE A 494 14.44 20.63 15.57
C ILE A 494 14.58 20.60 17.09
N HIS A 495 13.65 21.26 17.75
CA HIS A 495 13.55 21.36 19.19
C HIS A 495 12.09 21.21 19.61
N GLY A 496 11.85 20.84 20.87
CA GLY A 496 10.51 20.64 21.41
C GLY A 496 10.50 19.53 22.46
N TYR A 497 9.34 19.35 23.09
CA TYR A 497 9.07 18.22 23.98
C TYR A 497 7.64 17.69 23.76
N PRO A 498 7.45 16.37 23.68
CA PRO A 498 8.49 15.34 23.53
C PRO A 498 9.23 15.52 22.20
N LEU A 499 10.50 15.12 22.13
CA LEU A 499 11.29 15.10 20.90
C LEU A 499 11.97 13.74 20.76
N GLY A 500 11.84 13.11 19.60
CA GLY A 500 12.52 11.86 19.29
C GLY A 500 12.58 11.54 17.81
N VAL A 501 13.41 10.57 17.48
CA VAL A 501 13.65 10.06 16.14
C VAL A 501 13.73 8.53 16.15
N VAL A 502 13.09 7.92 15.14
CA VAL A 502 13.41 6.58 14.66
C VAL A 502 14.17 6.76 13.35
N GLU A 503 15.32 6.13 13.20
CA GLU A 503 16.15 6.23 11.99
C GLU A 503 16.73 4.86 11.63
N VAL A 504 16.67 4.48 10.36
CA VAL A 504 17.17 3.22 9.82
C VAL A 504 18.28 3.49 8.81
N ILE A 505 19.44 2.88 9.03
CA ILE A 505 20.63 2.98 8.18
C ILE A 505 21.09 1.59 7.74
N ARG A 506 21.93 1.54 6.69
CA ARG A 506 22.79 0.37 6.42
C ARG A 506 23.74 0.16 7.59
N ASN A 507 23.92 -1.11 7.97
CA ASN A 507 24.79 -1.46 9.07
C ASN A 507 26.26 -1.26 8.65
N PRO A 508 27.04 -0.41 9.35
CA PRO A 508 28.43 -0.11 8.97
C PRO A 508 29.40 -1.28 9.17
N TRP A 509 28.99 -2.34 9.86
CA TRP A 509 29.75 -3.58 10.02
C TRP A 509 29.38 -4.64 8.98
N ASN A 510 28.23 -4.52 8.33
CA ASN A 510 27.78 -5.36 7.21
C ASN A 510 26.65 -4.64 6.43
N GLU A 511 26.97 -4.09 5.26
CA GLU A 511 26.06 -3.22 4.51
C GLU A 511 24.81 -3.91 3.93
N GLU A 512 24.80 -5.26 3.91
CA GLU A 512 23.61 -6.05 3.56
C GLU A 512 22.54 -6.03 4.68
N ASN A 513 22.96 -5.77 5.92
CA ASN A 513 22.07 -5.71 7.08
C ASN A 513 21.77 -4.27 7.46
N LEU A 514 20.75 -4.09 8.30
CA LEU A 514 20.23 -2.79 8.68
C LEU A 514 20.31 -2.56 10.19
N LEU A 515 20.32 -1.29 10.55
CA LEU A 515 20.32 -0.83 11.93
C LEU A 515 19.23 0.23 12.11
N ALA A 516 18.32 0.01 13.05
CA ALA A 516 17.41 1.05 13.53
C ALA A 516 17.96 1.71 14.80
N ILE A 517 17.79 3.01 14.92
CA ILE A 517 18.04 3.80 16.13
C ILE A 517 16.69 4.33 16.59
N ILE A 518 16.35 4.07 17.86
CA ILE A 518 15.17 4.64 18.50
C ILE A 518 15.67 5.50 19.66
N ALA A 519 15.57 6.82 19.51
CA ALA A 519 16.15 7.76 20.46
C ALA A 519 15.26 8.98 20.66
N GLY A 520 14.99 9.29 21.93
CA GLY A 520 14.36 10.54 22.35
C GLY A 520 15.32 11.45 23.12
N VAL A 521 14.91 12.70 23.34
CA VAL A 521 15.61 13.66 24.23
C VAL A 521 15.71 13.15 25.66
N ASP A 522 14.85 12.21 26.03
CA ASP A 522 14.90 11.45 27.28
C ASP A 522 14.45 9.99 27.07
N ARG A 523 14.58 9.18 28.13
CA ARG A 523 14.18 7.77 28.13
C ARG A 523 12.66 7.58 27.94
N TYR A 524 11.85 8.56 28.35
CA TYR A 524 10.39 8.51 28.22
C TYR A 524 9.95 8.67 26.76
N SER A 525 10.56 9.62 26.06
CA SER A 525 10.38 9.86 24.62
C SER A 525 10.91 8.68 23.81
N THR A 526 12.05 8.10 24.21
CA THR A 526 12.59 6.87 23.61
C THR A 526 11.60 5.71 23.71
N ARG A 527 11.07 5.44 24.92
CA ARG A 527 10.09 4.37 25.14
C ARG A 527 8.78 4.62 24.40
N ARG A 528 8.35 5.88 24.27
CA ARG A 528 7.17 6.24 23.47
C ARG A 528 7.37 5.80 22.02
N LEU A 529 8.46 6.22 21.38
CA LEU A 529 8.76 5.80 19.99
C LEU A 529 8.91 4.29 19.84
N ALA A 530 9.51 3.61 20.83
CA ALA A 530 9.63 2.16 20.81
C ALA A 530 8.26 1.43 20.83
N LYS A 531 7.20 2.06 21.36
CA LYS A 531 5.85 1.46 21.32
C LYS A 531 5.24 1.50 19.92
N ASP A 532 5.63 2.50 19.14
CA ASP A 532 5.06 2.77 17.82
C ASP A 532 6.00 2.29 16.70
N PHE A 533 7.16 1.70 17.05
CA PHE A 533 8.11 1.14 16.10
C PHE A 533 7.55 -0.14 15.47
N THR A 534 7.37 -0.08 14.16
CA THR A 534 6.88 -1.19 13.32
C THR A 534 7.74 -1.27 12.07
N ALA A 535 7.39 -2.15 11.14
CA ALA A 535 8.00 -2.25 9.80
C ALA A 535 7.66 -1.05 8.88
N TYR A 536 7.75 0.17 9.41
CA TYR A 536 7.33 1.39 8.71
C TYR A 536 8.25 1.65 7.50
N PRO A 537 7.67 1.86 6.30
CA PRO A 537 8.42 1.95 5.04
C PRO A 537 9.03 3.35 4.83
N CYS A 538 9.84 3.84 5.77
CA CYS A 538 10.66 5.04 5.58
C CYS A 538 12.02 4.90 6.28
N SER A 539 12.98 5.75 5.91
CA SER A 539 14.32 5.76 6.52
C SER A 539 14.31 6.42 7.89
N TYR A 540 13.43 7.39 8.13
CA TYR A 540 13.29 7.96 9.47
C TYR A 540 11.91 8.58 9.73
N GLY A 541 11.57 8.70 11.00
CA GLY A 541 10.44 9.45 11.52
C GLY A 541 10.86 10.32 12.72
N ILE A 542 10.41 11.57 12.76
CA ILE A 542 10.65 12.53 13.84
C ILE A 542 9.31 12.89 14.47
N GLU A 543 9.25 12.84 15.80
CA GLU A 543 8.15 13.40 16.59
C GLU A 543 8.66 14.55 17.45
N SER A 544 8.08 15.74 17.33
CA SER A 544 8.38 16.89 18.19
C SER A 544 7.11 17.67 18.57
N GLY A 545 6.53 17.39 19.73
CA GLY A 545 5.24 17.97 20.13
C GLY A 545 4.12 17.58 19.14
N ASN A 546 3.61 18.53 18.37
CA ASN A 546 2.63 18.30 17.29
C ASN A 546 3.27 18.17 15.91
N TYR A 547 4.59 18.35 15.80
CA TYR A 547 5.31 18.22 14.54
C TYR A 547 5.66 16.76 14.28
N MET A 548 5.30 16.27 13.10
CA MET A 548 5.72 14.98 12.58
C MET A 548 6.44 15.19 11.25
N GLU A 549 7.55 14.50 11.07
CA GLU A 549 8.29 14.45 9.82
C GLU A 549 8.69 13.01 9.51
N VAL A 550 8.54 12.60 8.26
CA VAL A 550 9.08 11.33 7.75
C VAL A 550 10.02 11.60 6.60
N GLY A 551 11.02 10.76 6.40
CA GLY A 551 11.92 10.94 5.27
C GLY A 551 12.60 9.68 4.78
N PHE A 552 13.21 9.84 3.62
CA PHE A 552 13.85 8.83 2.80
C PHE A 552 15.20 9.36 2.34
N TYR A 553 16.22 8.52 2.39
CA TYR A 553 17.53 8.90 1.86
C TYR A 553 18.28 7.69 1.34
N VAL A 554 19.11 7.92 0.33
CA VAL A 554 20.11 6.95 -0.12
C VAL A 554 21.49 7.53 0.16
N PRO A 555 22.34 6.85 0.96
CA PRO A 555 23.71 7.30 1.20
C PRO A 555 24.48 7.46 -0.10
N SER A 556 25.32 8.49 -0.21
CA SER A 556 26.30 8.53 -1.30
C SER A 556 27.32 7.42 -1.07
N GLY A 557 27.45 6.50 -2.05
CA GLY A 557 28.45 5.42 -2.03
C GLY A 557 29.89 5.90 -2.02
#